data_AF-A0A958PHI8-F1
#
_entry.id   AF-A0A958PHI8-F1
#
_cell.length_a   1.000
_cell.length_b   1.000
_cell.length_c   1.000
_cell.angle_alpha   90.00
_cell.angle_beta   90.00
_cell.angle_gamma   90.00
#
_symmetry.space_group_name_H-M   'P 1'
#
loop_
_entity.id
_entity.type
_entity.pdbx_description
1 polymer ?
#
loop_
_entity_poly.entity_id
_entity_poly.type
_entity_poly.pdbx_seq_one_letter_code
_entity_poly.pdbx_strand_id
1 'polypeptide(L)'
;MSKLHNPRIVQLEFNELSPHLLDQFMGSGLLPHFKRLYDTSDVFHSEAGVPVDHLEPWIQWPTVHSGLRHDEHEIFHLGDGKKLAGRTVGNYLSAAGLRVGIFGSMNCGYDRVNGYVVPDPWDEGGKAYPDFISPFVDFVSRQVQESSRSGGFELRELLQFGWFLARHGLSPNTALSGLRQLAKERTRPDQKWERAIVMEKICYDLFRYLNEKFKVDYATFFCNSTAHFQHYYWRHFEPERFAVPPSAEEKDSYSDAVLKGYRALDAIVGRVLSDYPHSTILFCTALSQKPWSETKKCLFRIRDMREFLSFAGVEKKPLRVRPVMAQQFYFDFETDSDAAAAKIALDALTVEGAPACWFNLEGKSLFGGCSLEDAESLGKKVKNVSGVTRDFGDLFYQIHGMRSGRHDPLGALWIRRGTHRLHLEAVPLTRIAPTILAEFSLPRVEGMSGEPLSL
;
A
#
# COMPACT_ATOMS: atom_id res chain seq x y z
N MET A 1 5.80 -41.34 -18.59
CA MET A 1 6.12 -39.93 -18.87
C MET A 1 5.29 -39.06 -17.94
N SER A 2 5.83 -38.71 -16.77
CA SER A 2 5.16 -37.74 -15.88
C SER A 2 5.04 -36.43 -16.63
N LYS A 3 3.84 -35.86 -16.70
CA LYS A 3 3.69 -34.47 -17.15
C LYS A 3 4.59 -33.63 -16.25
N LEU A 4 5.67 -33.08 -16.79
CA LEU A 4 6.43 -32.02 -16.12
C LEU A 4 5.40 -30.93 -15.80
N HIS A 5 5.06 -30.80 -14.53
CA HIS A 5 4.14 -29.76 -14.10
C HIS A 5 4.90 -28.46 -14.30
N ASN A 6 4.45 -27.58 -15.21
CA ASN A 6 5.03 -26.25 -15.30
C ASN A 6 4.93 -25.61 -13.90
N PRO A 7 6.02 -24.99 -13.41
CA PRO A 7 6.01 -24.33 -12.12
C PRO A 7 4.92 -23.26 -12.11
N ARG A 8 4.25 -23.10 -10.97
CA ARG A 8 3.25 -22.05 -10.76
C ARG A 8 3.60 -21.33 -9.47
N ILE A 9 3.75 -20.02 -9.52
CA ILE A 9 4.05 -19.18 -8.36
C ILE A 9 2.88 -18.24 -8.07
N VAL A 10 2.44 -18.21 -6.81
CA VAL A 10 1.56 -17.17 -6.28
C VAL A 10 2.35 -16.38 -5.25
N GLN A 11 2.63 -15.13 -5.58
CA GLN A 11 3.35 -14.17 -4.75
C GLN A 11 2.36 -13.34 -3.92
N LEU A 12 2.43 -13.45 -2.61
CA LEU A 12 1.65 -12.69 -1.64
C LEU A 12 2.47 -11.50 -1.15
N GLU A 13 2.01 -10.30 -1.49
CA GLU A 13 2.68 -9.03 -1.24
C GLU A 13 1.95 -8.30 -0.12
N PHE A 14 2.07 -8.79 1.12
CA PHE A 14 1.40 -8.15 2.23
C PHE A 14 2.27 -7.05 2.79
N ASN A 15 1.92 -5.82 2.46
CA ASN A 15 2.76 -4.68 2.73
C ASN A 15 3.05 -4.54 4.23
N GLU A 16 4.33 -4.36 4.53
CA GLU A 16 4.85 -3.94 5.82
C GLU A 16 4.55 -4.84 7.04
N LEU A 17 4.14 -6.11 6.88
CA LEU A 17 3.94 -6.99 8.05
C LEU A 17 5.24 -7.16 8.82
N SER A 18 5.17 -6.92 10.13
CA SER A 18 6.26 -7.08 11.09
C SER A 18 6.59 -8.56 11.30
N PRO A 19 7.82 -9.02 10.99
CA PRO A 19 8.25 -10.38 11.29
C PRO A 19 8.08 -10.71 12.78
N HIS A 20 8.34 -9.74 13.68
CA HIS A 20 8.15 -9.90 15.11
C HIS A 20 6.69 -10.22 15.49
N LEU A 21 5.72 -9.50 14.92
CA LEU A 21 4.30 -9.76 15.19
C LEU A 21 3.84 -11.07 14.54
N LEU A 22 4.36 -11.43 13.35
CA LEU A 22 4.10 -12.74 12.75
C LEU A 22 4.54 -13.85 13.71
N ASP A 23 5.78 -13.81 14.20
CA ASP A 23 6.32 -14.81 15.12
C ASP A 23 5.51 -14.87 16.43
N GLN A 24 5.22 -13.72 17.03
CA GLN A 24 4.45 -13.62 18.27
C GLN A 24 3.05 -14.22 18.11
N PHE A 25 2.32 -13.83 17.05
CA PHE A 25 0.94 -14.27 16.86
C PHE A 25 0.86 -15.72 16.38
N MET A 26 1.82 -16.19 15.58
CA MET A 26 1.95 -17.61 15.24
C MET A 26 2.26 -18.46 16.48
N GLY A 27 3.22 -18.03 17.30
CA GLY A 27 3.58 -18.71 18.57
C GLY A 27 2.43 -18.75 19.57
N SER A 28 1.53 -17.76 19.51
CA SER A 28 0.30 -17.71 20.32
C SER A 28 -0.88 -18.46 19.71
N GLY A 29 -0.70 -19.12 18.55
CA GLY A 29 -1.77 -19.86 17.85
C GLY A 29 -2.85 -18.99 17.20
N LEU A 30 -2.62 -17.68 17.06
CA LEU A 30 -3.60 -16.72 16.54
C LEU A 30 -3.58 -16.63 15.01
N LEU A 31 -2.50 -17.09 14.37
CA LEU A 31 -2.30 -17.12 12.91
C LEU A 31 -2.01 -18.56 12.41
N PRO A 32 -2.98 -19.48 12.50
CA PRO A 32 -2.75 -20.88 12.15
C PRO A 32 -2.40 -21.11 10.67
N HIS A 33 -2.83 -20.24 9.75
CA HIS A 33 -2.56 -20.42 8.33
C HIS A 33 -1.18 -19.88 7.92
N PHE A 34 -0.74 -18.75 8.50
CA PHE A 34 0.65 -18.32 8.41
C PHE A 34 1.56 -19.37 9.05
N LYS A 35 1.21 -19.93 10.21
CA LYS A 35 2.00 -21.01 10.83
C LYS A 35 2.15 -22.20 9.89
N ARG A 36 1.06 -22.62 9.25
CA ARG A 36 1.10 -23.69 8.24
C ARG A 36 1.98 -23.34 7.03
N LEU A 37 1.93 -22.09 6.56
CA LEU A 37 2.80 -21.63 5.48
C LEU A 37 4.27 -21.66 5.91
N TYR A 38 4.59 -21.11 7.07
CA TYR A 38 5.92 -21.08 7.68
C TYR A 38 6.52 -22.48 7.83
N ASP A 39 5.73 -23.43 8.37
CA ASP A 39 6.13 -24.83 8.62
C ASP A 39 6.32 -25.65 7.33
N THR A 40 6.04 -25.08 6.16
CA THR A 40 6.20 -25.74 4.86
C THR A 40 7.04 -24.92 3.88
N SER A 41 7.81 -23.96 4.39
CA SER A 41 8.62 -23.03 3.60
C SER A 41 10.10 -23.01 3.97
N ASP A 42 10.91 -22.63 3.00
CA ASP A 42 12.17 -21.94 3.27
C ASP A 42 11.84 -20.53 3.79
N VAL A 43 12.30 -20.21 4.98
CA VAL A 43 11.98 -18.99 5.73
C VAL A 43 13.23 -18.13 5.84
N PHE A 44 13.14 -16.92 5.28
CA PHE A 44 14.15 -15.88 5.36
C PHE A 44 13.55 -14.60 5.95
N HIS A 45 14.41 -13.74 6.47
CA HIS A 45 14.10 -12.31 6.52
C HIS A 45 14.52 -11.65 5.20
N SER A 46 13.72 -10.72 4.71
CA SER A 46 14.13 -9.81 3.63
C SER A 46 14.75 -8.55 4.23
N GLU A 47 15.61 -7.85 3.47
CA GLU A 47 16.22 -6.60 3.89
C GLU A 47 16.24 -5.58 2.75
N ALA A 48 15.68 -4.40 3.03
CA ALA A 48 15.61 -3.29 2.08
C ALA A 48 17.00 -2.72 1.70
N GLY A 49 17.94 -2.69 2.65
CA GLY A 49 19.31 -2.25 2.39
C GLY A 49 19.45 -0.77 1.98
N VAL A 50 18.50 0.08 2.40
CA VAL A 50 18.46 1.51 2.07
C VAL A 50 18.62 2.41 3.29
N PRO A 51 19.08 3.67 3.13
CA PRO A 51 19.01 4.67 4.19
C PRO A 51 17.58 4.90 4.67
N VAL A 52 17.42 5.34 5.93
CA VAL A 52 16.10 5.57 6.56
C VAL A 52 15.22 6.52 5.73
N ASP A 53 15.81 7.55 5.11
CA ASP A 53 15.06 8.53 4.31
C ASP A 53 14.50 7.96 3.01
N HIS A 54 14.98 6.80 2.56
CA HIS A 54 14.49 6.08 1.38
C HIS A 54 13.70 4.81 1.76
N LEU A 55 13.49 4.56 3.06
CA LEU A 55 12.79 3.38 3.54
C LEU A 55 11.28 3.56 3.44
N GLU A 56 10.78 3.53 2.21
CA GLU A 56 9.38 3.73 1.87
C GLU A 56 8.88 2.59 0.97
N PRO A 57 7.65 2.08 1.15
CA PRO A 57 7.15 0.93 0.39
C PRO A 57 7.16 1.18 -1.12
N TRP A 58 6.85 2.40 -1.57
CA TRP A 58 6.86 2.76 -2.99
C TRP A 58 8.25 2.85 -3.61
N ILE A 59 9.33 2.75 -2.81
CA ILE A 59 10.71 2.62 -3.26
C ILE A 59 11.12 1.14 -3.23
N GLN A 60 10.72 0.41 -2.19
CA GLN A 60 11.17 -0.98 -1.99
C GLN A 60 10.44 -2.00 -2.88
N TRP A 61 9.14 -1.86 -3.14
CA TRP A 61 8.42 -2.75 -4.06
C TRP A 61 8.99 -2.72 -5.50
N PRO A 62 9.32 -1.55 -6.08
CA PRO A 62 10.12 -1.47 -7.31
C PRO A 62 11.38 -2.36 -7.30
N THR A 63 12.15 -2.37 -6.21
CA THR A 63 13.33 -3.23 -6.07
C THR A 63 12.95 -4.72 -6.10
N VAL A 64 11.91 -5.14 -5.37
CA VAL A 64 11.40 -6.53 -5.36
C VAL A 64 11.05 -7.01 -6.77
N HIS A 65 10.35 -6.18 -7.55
CA HIS A 65 9.85 -6.56 -8.86
C HIS A 65 10.89 -6.44 -9.98
N SER A 66 11.86 -5.55 -9.86
CA SER A 66 12.87 -5.32 -10.91
C SER A 66 14.19 -6.05 -10.67
N GLY A 67 14.51 -6.39 -9.42
CA GLY A 67 15.84 -6.86 -9.03
C GLY A 67 16.93 -5.77 -9.10
N LEU A 68 16.54 -4.52 -9.36
CA LEU A 68 17.39 -3.34 -9.37
C LEU A 68 17.37 -2.67 -8.00
N ARG A 69 18.48 -2.08 -7.58
CA ARG A 69 18.56 -1.27 -6.38
C ARG A 69 17.78 0.04 -6.52
N HIS A 70 17.50 0.67 -5.38
CA HIS A 70 16.79 1.95 -5.33
C HIS A 70 17.43 3.06 -6.18
N ASP A 71 18.76 3.13 -6.20
CA ASP A 71 19.55 4.08 -7.01
C ASP A 71 19.69 3.67 -8.48
N GLU A 72 19.40 2.42 -8.84
CA GLU A 72 19.41 1.94 -10.22
C GLU A 72 18.05 2.15 -10.92
N HIS A 73 16.94 2.04 -10.17
CA HIS A 73 15.60 2.24 -10.72
C HIS A 73 15.06 3.67 -10.61
N GLU A 74 15.64 4.52 -9.74
CA GLU A 74 15.35 5.96 -9.62
C GLU A 74 13.88 6.34 -9.37
N ILE A 75 13.12 5.41 -8.77
CA ILE A 75 11.77 5.59 -8.26
C ILE A 75 11.87 6.01 -6.78
N PHE A 76 11.53 7.26 -6.51
CA PHE A 76 11.54 7.84 -5.16
C PHE A 76 10.16 8.34 -4.70
N HIS A 77 9.21 8.44 -5.63
CA HIS A 77 7.87 8.93 -5.36
C HIS A 77 6.81 7.92 -5.79
N LEU A 78 5.67 7.96 -5.13
CA LEU A 78 4.50 7.17 -5.50
C LEU A 78 3.96 7.66 -6.84
N GLY A 79 3.66 6.74 -7.77
CA GLY A 79 3.20 7.07 -9.13
C GLY A 79 4.33 7.11 -10.17
N ASP A 80 5.60 7.01 -9.76
CA ASP A 80 6.76 6.94 -10.66
C ASP A 80 6.94 5.56 -11.33
N GLY A 81 6.07 4.59 -11.06
CA GLY A 81 6.21 3.20 -11.50
C GLY A 81 6.43 3.01 -13.01
N LYS A 82 5.97 3.94 -13.84
CA LYS A 82 6.23 3.93 -15.29
C LYS A 82 7.72 3.96 -15.65
N LYS A 83 8.58 4.48 -14.78
CA LYS A 83 10.04 4.40 -14.94
C LYS A 83 10.50 2.94 -15.03
N LEU A 84 9.80 1.99 -14.42
CA LEU A 84 10.08 0.55 -14.50
C LEU A 84 9.38 -0.19 -15.64
N ALA A 85 8.65 0.50 -16.52
CA ALA A 85 7.88 -0.15 -17.58
C ALA A 85 8.75 -1.14 -18.40
N GLY A 86 8.30 -2.39 -18.47
CA GLY A 86 9.00 -3.46 -19.18
C GLY A 86 10.20 -4.08 -18.44
N ARG A 87 10.61 -3.53 -17.29
CA ARG A 87 11.79 -3.94 -16.52
C ARG A 87 11.46 -4.64 -15.20
N THR A 88 10.31 -5.31 -15.16
CA THR A 88 9.86 -6.06 -14.00
C THR A 88 9.80 -7.56 -14.28
N VAL A 89 9.88 -8.38 -13.24
CA VAL A 89 9.80 -9.84 -13.32
C VAL A 89 8.55 -10.31 -14.05
N GLY A 90 7.39 -9.71 -13.76
CA GLY A 90 6.15 -10.01 -14.49
C GLY A 90 6.23 -9.72 -15.99
N ASN A 91 6.94 -8.67 -16.41
CA ASN A 91 7.14 -8.39 -17.84
C ASN A 91 8.08 -9.41 -18.48
N TYR A 92 9.19 -9.77 -17.82
CA TYR A 92 10.12 -10.78 -18.34
C TYR A 92 9.45 -12.17 -18.46
N LEU A 93 8.69 -12.58 -17.46
CA LEU A 93 7.91 -13.84 -17.50
C LEU A 93 6.87 -13.81 -18.62
N SER A 94 6.15 -12.69 -18.77
CA SER A 94 5.18 -12.52 -19.86
C SER A 94 5.84 -12.58 -21.24
N ALA A 95 7.02 -11.97 -21.41
CA ALA A 95 7.76 -11.99 -22.66
C ALA A 95 8.28 -13.40 -23.01
N ALA A 96 8.57 -14.22 -21.99
CA ALA A 96 8.88 -15.64 -22.14
C ALA A 96 7.65 -16.52 -22.44
N GLY A 97 6.46 -15.93 -22.59
CA GLY A 97 5.22 -16.64 -22.93
C GLY A 97 4.46 -17.22 -21.73
N LEU A 98 4.92 -16.99 -20.50
CA LEU A 98 4.18 -17.40 -19.30
C LEU A 98 2.94 -16.53 -19.10
N ARG A 99 1.91 -17.11 -18.49
CA ARG A 99 0.68 -16.38 -18.18
C ARG A 99 0.85 -15.64 -16.86
N VAL A 100 0.69 -14.33 -16.86
CA VAL A 100 1.00 -13.46 -15.72
C VAL A 100 -0.25 -12.73 -15.25
N GLY A 101 -0.49 -12.75 -13.94
CA GLY A 101 -1.52 -11.95 -13.29
C GLY A 101 -0.91 -10.95 -12.32
N ILE A 102 -1.09 -9.66 -12.55
CA ILE A 102 -0.65 -8.63 -11.61
C ILE A 102 -1.87 -8.10 -10.85
N PHE A 103 -1.83 -8.14 -9.52
CA PHE A 103 -2.91 -7.60 -8.69
C PHE A 103 -2.40 -6.60 -7.66
N GLY A 104 -2.40 -5.32 -8.05
CA GLY A 104 -2.14 -4.18 -7.17
C GLY A 104 -0.67 -3.96 -6.79
N SER A 105 0.29 -4.64 -7.43
CA SER A 105 1.71 -4.51 -7.11
C SER A 105 2.17 -3.06 -7.17
N MET A 106 2.62 -2.55 -6.03
CA MET A 106 2.86 -1.13 -5.80
C MET A 106 3.99 -0.60 -6.67
N ASN A 107 3.74 0.53 -7.35
CA ASN A 107 4.68 1.37 -8.06
C ASN A 107 5.54 0.65 -9.13
N CYS A 108 4.99 -0.36 -9.81
CA CYS A 108 5.72 -1.19 -10.78
C CYS A 108 5.40 -0.92 -12.26
N GLY A 109 4.44 -0.04 -12.57
CA GLY A 109 4.17 0.44 -13.95
C GLY A 109 3.76 -0.64 -14.95
N TYR A 110 2.96 -1.63 -14.54
CA TYR A 110 2.44 -2.66 -15.44
C TYR A 110 1.32 -2.11 -16.35
N ASP A 111 1.53 -2.15 -17.66
CA ASP A 111 0.48 -1.81 -18.65
C ASP A 111 -0.23 -3.06 -19.19
N ARG A 112 0.56 -4.01 -19.72
CA ARG A 112 0.04 -5.23 -20.35
C ARG A 112 0.96 -6.41 -20.13
N VAL A 113 0.36 -7.56 -19.89
CA VAL A 113 1.02 -8.87 -19.78
C VAL A 113 0.18 -9.93 -20.48
N ASN A 114 0.75 -11.12 -20.70
CA ASN A 114 0.04 -12.31 -21.15
C ASN A 114 -0.88 -12.83 -20.03
N GLY A 115 -2.00 -12.16 -19.80
CA GLY A 115 -2.91 -12.50 -18.70
C GLY A 115 -3.72 -11.28 -18.30
N TYR A 116 -3.54 -10.78 -17.07
CA TYR A 116 -4.27 -9.63 -16.58
C TYR A 116 -3.41 -8.69 -15.72
N VAL A 117 -3.84 -7.43 -15.63
CA VAL A 117 -3.29 -6.40 -14.77
C VAL A 117 -4.46 -5.70 -14.05
N VAL A 118 -4.44 -5.75 -12.72
CA VAL A 118 -5.08 -4.77 -11.85
C VAL A 118 -3.93 -3.87 -11.37
N PRO A 119 -3.88 -2.59 -11.80
CA PRO A 119 -2.76 -1.72 -11.51
C PRO A 119 -2.70 -1.37 -10.02
N ASP A 120 -1.58 -0.78 -9.62
CA ASP A 120 -1.45 -0.09 -8.36
C ASP A 120 -2.60 0.95 -8.20
N PRO A 121 -3.42 0.90 -7.14
CA PRO A 121 -4.50 1.87 -6.92
C PRO A 121 -4.00 3.31 -6.69
N TRP A 122 -2.71 3.52 -6.44
CA TRP A 122 -2.08 4.83 -6.36
C TRP A 122 -1.45 5.30 -7.69
N ASP A 123 -1.41 4.46 -8.73
CA ASP A 123 -0.99 4.89 -10.07
C ASP A 123 -2.17 5.51 -10.81
N GLU A 124 -2.16 6.82 -10.97
CA GLU A 124 -3.18 7.55 -11.72
C GLU A 124 -3.21 7.21 -13.22
N GLY A 125 -2.06 6.83 -13.77
CA GLY A 125 -1.95 6.38 -15.15
C GLY A 125 -2.24 4.90 -15.32
N GLY A 126 -2.47 4.18 -14.22
CA GLY A 126 -2.65 2.75 -14.18
C GLY A 126 -3.89 2.34 -14.95
N LYS A 127 -3.73 1.40 -15.89
CA LYS A 127 -4.84 0.88 -16.69
C LYS A 127 -5.07 -0.58 -16.36
N ALA A 128 -6.33 -0.92 -16.13
CA ALA A 128 -6.74 -2.31 -16.03
C ALA A 128 -6.52 -3.02 -17.37
N TYR A 129 -6.05 -4.26 -17.34
CA TYR A 129 -6.00 -5.11 -18.51
C TYR A 129 -6.53 -6.51 -18.20
N PRO A 130 -7.46 -7.05 -19.00
CA PRO A 130 -8.25 -6.36 -20.03
C PRO A 130 -9.31 -5.39 -19.44
N ASP A 131 -9.83 -4.51 -20.28
CA ASP A 131 -10.71 -3.38 -19.93
C ASP A 131 -11.97 -3.75 -19.13
N PHE A 132 -12.45 -5.00 -19.17
CA PHE A 132 -13.61 -5.39 -18.38
C PHE A 132 -13.36 -5.25 -16.87
N ILE A 133 -12.09 -5.21 -16.43
CA ILE A 133 -11.68 -5.07 -15.04
C ILE A 133 -11.78 -3.61 -14.56
N SER A 134 -11.80 -2.62 -15.46
CA SER A 134 -11.79 -1.18 -15.12
C SER A 134 -12.84 -0.76 -14.08
N PRO A 135 -14.10 -1.27 -14.08
CA PRO A 135 -15.07 -0.92 -13.04
C PRO A 135 -14.59 -1.21 -11.60
N PHE A 136 -13.73 -2.22 -11.42
CA PHE A 136 -13.11 -2.49 -10.13
C PHE A 136 -12.02 -1.48 -9.78
N VAL A 137 -11.13 -1.20 -10.74
CA VAL A 137 -10.01 -0.28 -10.56
C VAL A 137 -10.52 1.12 -10.26
N ASP A 138 -11.49 1.61 -11.04
CA ASP A 138 -12.08 2.94 -10.85
C ASP A 138 -12.71 3.09 -9.46
N PHE A 139 -13.38 2.04 -8.96
CA PHE A 139 -13.98 2.04 -7.63
C PHE A 139 -12.91 2.06 -6.52
N VAL A 140 -11.90 1.19 -6.62
CA VAL A 140 -10.85 1.05 -5.59
C VAL A 140 -9.95 2.28 -5.57
N SER A 141 -9.49 2.77 -6.72
CA SER A 141 -8.63 3.96 -6.80
C SER A 141 -9.32 5.19 -6.20
N ARG A 142 -10.62 5.40 -6.45
CA ARG A 142 -11.40 6.46 -5.79
C ARG A 142 -11.44 6.29 -4.28
N GLN A 143 -11.74 5.10 -3.78
CA GLN A 143 -11.79 4.86 -2.32
C GLN A 143 -10.44 5.06 -1.62
N VAL A 144 -9.34 4.69 -2.28
CA VAL A 144 -7.98 4.78 -1.73
C VAL A 144 -7.45 6.21 -1.80
N GLN A 145 -7.64 6.91 -2.92
CA GLN A 145 -7.17 8.28 -3.13
C GLN A 145 -8.06 9.32 -2.42
N GLU A 146 -9.38 9.11 -2.35
CA GLU A 146 -10.37 10.05 -1.79
C GLU A 146 -10.70 9.82 -0.30
N SER A 147 -9.80 9.16 0.45
CA SER A 147 -9.90 9.02 1.93
C SER A 147 -10.06 10.36 2.68
N SER A 148 -9.84 11.47 1.98
CA SER A 148 -10.14 12.85 2.38
C SER A 148 -11.41 13.40 1.69
N ARG A 149 -12.58 13.19 2.31
CA ARG A 149 -13.88 13.89 2.14
C ARG A 149 -14.09 14.67 0.81
N SER A 150 -14.62 14.01 -0.23
CA SER A 150 -15.62 14.60 -1.15
C SER A 150 -16.14 13.57 -2.17
N GLY A 151 -17.47 13.33 -2.17
CA GLY A 151 -18.17 12.57 -3.22
C GLY A 151 -18.42 11.10 -2.90
N GLY A 152 -19.44 10.78 -2.10
CA GLY A 152 -19.90 9.39 -1.99
C GLY A 152 -20.35 8.85 -3.34
N PHE A 153 -20.28 7.53 -3.55
CA PHE A 153 -20.78 6.90 -4.77
C PHE A 153 -22.30 7.09 -4.91
N GLU A 154 -22.74 7.35 -6.13
CA GLU A 154 -24.15 7.29 -6.48
C GLU A 154 -24.67 5.85 -6.33
N LEU A 155 -25.96 5.67 -6.03
CA LEU A 155 -26.56 4.35 -5.90
C LEU A 155 -26.37 3.51 -7.17
N ARG A 156 -26.39 4.14 -8.35
CA ARG A 156 -26.15 3.48 -9.64
C ARG A 156 -24.74 2.89 -9.71
N GLU A 157 -23.72 3.64 -9.28
CA GLU A 157 -22.33 3.19 -9.27
C GLU A 157 -22.15 2.00 -8.31
N LEU A 158 -22.76 2.07 -7.12
CA LEU A 158 -22.75 0.97 -6.15
C LEU A 158 -23.40 -0.31 -6.70
N LEU A 159 -24.54 -0.18 -7.40
CA LEU A 159 -25.22 -1.31 -8.02
C LEU A 159 -24.41 -1.90 -9.18
N GLN A 160 -23.78 -1.06 -10.01
CA GLN A 160 -22.90 -1.49 -11.10
C GLN A 160 -21.68 -2.25 -10.55
N PHE A 161 -21.05 -1.72 -9.50
CA PHE A 161 -19.93 -2.38 -8.84
C PHE A 161 -20.37 -3.70 -8.19
N GLY A 162 -21.51 -3.72 -7.48
CA GLY A 162 -22.07 -4.95 -6.90
C GLY A 162 -22.37 -6.02 -7.96
N TRP A 163 -22.95 -5.63 -9.10
CA TRP A 163 -23.21 -6.54 -10.22
C TRP A 163 -21.90 -7.03 -10.87
N PHE A 164 -20.91 -6.15 -11.01
CA PHE A 164 -19.58 -6.52 -11.46
C PHE A 164 -18.99 -7.60 -10.54
N LEU A 165 -18.95 -7.36 -9.23
CA LEU A 165 -18.41 -8.32 -8.26
C LEU A 165 -19.14 -9.67 -8.33
N ALA A 166 -20.48 -9.66 -8.38
CA ALA A 166 -21.29 -10.87 -8.47
C ALA A 166 -20.96 -11.73 -9.70
N ARG A 167 -20.61 -11.12 -10.84
CA ARG A 167 -20.23 -11.83 -12.06
C ARG A 167 -18.77 -12.26 -12.12
N HIS A 168 -17.93 -11.73 -11.24
CA HIS A 168 -16.48 -11.87 -11.30
C HIS A 168 -15.88 -12.42 -9.99
N GLY A 169 -16.62 -13.31 -9.32
CA GLY A 169 -16.05 -14.18 -8.29
C GLY A 169 -16.41 -13.87 -6.84
N LEU A 170 -17.26 -12.87 -6.58
CA LEU A 170 -17.69 -12.53 -5.22
C LEU A 170 -18.30 -13.76 -4.53
N SER A 171 -17.66 -14.16 -3.43
CA SER A 171 -18.12 -15.32 -2.66
C SER A 171 -19.27 -14.94 -1.71
N PRO A 172 -20.17 -15.88 -1.38
CA PRO A 172 -21.22 -15.66 -0.38
C PRO A 172 -20.66 -15.22 0.98
N ASN A 173 -19.50 -15.75 1.38
CA ASN A 173 -18.83 -15.41 2.63
C ASN A 173 -18.32 -13.96 2.65
N THR A 174 -17.79 -13.48 1.53
CA THR A 174 -17.37 -12.07 1.38
C THR A 174 -18.59 -11.14 1.36
N ALA A 175 -19.63 -11.48 0.60
CA ALA A 175 -20.88 -10.72 0.59
C ALA A 175 -21.50 -10.61 1.99
N LEU A 176 -21.56 -11.71 2.73
CA LEU A 176 -22.03 -11.73 4.12
C LEU A 176 -21.12 -10.92 5.05
N SER A 177 -19.81 -10.96 4.85
CA SER A 177 -18.86 -10.12 5.60
C SER A 177 -19.15 -8.63 5.38
N GLY A 178 -19.41 -8.21 4.13
CA GLY A 178 -19.79 -6.84 3.82
C GLY A 178 -21.12 -6.43 4.45
N LEU A 179 -22.16 -7.28 4.37
CA LEU A 179 -23.45 -7.02 5.01
C LEU A 179 -23.33 -6.88 6.52
N ARG A 180 -22.56 -7.77 7.17
CA ARG A 180 -22.27 -7.71 8.61
C ARG A 180 -21.54 -6.43 8.98
N GLN A 181 -20.56 -6.02 8.19
CA GLN A 181 -19.83 -4.78 8.40
C GLN A 181 -20.77 -3.56 8.33
N LEU A 182 -21.61 -3.48 7.29
CA LEU A 182 -22.59 -2.39 7.15
C LEU A 182 -23.63 -2.37 8.29
N ALA A 183 -24.05 -3.55 8.77
CA ALA A 183 -24.95 -3.64 9.92
C ALA A 183 -24.27 -3.17 11.22
N LYS A 184 -23.02 -3.59 11.44
CA LYS A 184 -22.20 -3.23 12.61
C LYS A 184 -22.00 -1.72 12.73
N GLU A 185 -21.77 -1.06 11.60
CA GLU A 185 -21.56 0.39 11.54
C GLU A 185 -22.78 1.22 11.94
N ARG A 186 -23.99 0.66 11.90
CA ARG A 186 -25.20 1.35 12.39
C ARG A 186 -25.17 1.57 13.90
N THR A 187 -24.49 0.68 14.62
CA THR A 187 -24.35 0.73 16.09
C THR A 187 -22.94 1.15 16.53
N ARG A 188 -21.93 0.91 15.70
CA ARG A 188 -20.50 1.17 15.96
C ARG A 188 -19.87 1.92 14.78
N PRO A 189 -20.21 3.21 14.58
CA PRO A 189 -19.68 4.01 13.47
C PRO A 189 -18.16 4.23 13.55
N ASP A 190 -17.59 4.10 14.75
CA ASP A 190 -16.15 4.08 15.03
C ASP A 190 -15.42 2.91 14.35
N GLN A 191 -16.13 1.81 14.02
CA GLN A 191 -15.55 0.60 13.43
C GLN A 191 -15.58 0.58 11.89
N LYS A 192 -15.82 1.72 11.24
CA LYS A 192 -15.74 1.85 9.77
C LYS A 192 -14.38 1.46 9.20
N TRP A 193 -13.31 1.52 10.01
CA TRP A 193 -11.97 1.10 9.61
C TRP A 193 -11.90 -0.39 9.21
N GLU A 194 -12.81 -1.24 9.74
CA GLU A 194 -12.90 -2.67 9.38
C GLU A 194 -13.38 -2.88 7.92
N ARG A 195 -13.90 -1.85 7.23
CA ARG A 195 -14.20 -1.93 5.79
C ARG A 195 -12.98 -2.27 4.95
N ALA A 196 -11.78 -1.85 5.37
CA ALA A 196 -10.54 -2.21 4.68
C ALA A 196 -10.34 -3.73 4.66
N ILE A 197 -10.67 -4.44 5.75
CA ILE A 197 -10.62 -5.92 5.82
C ILE A 197 -11.63 -6.56 4.87
N VAL A 198 -12.83 -5.98 4.74
CA VAL A 198 -13.82 -6.46 3.76
C VAL A 198 -13.31 -6.25 2.33
N MET A 199 -12.66 -5.12 2.06
CA MET A 199 -12.07 -4.84 0.76
C MET A 199 -11.01 -5.89 0.39
N GLU A 200 -10.12 -6.29 1.30
CA GLU A 200 -9.13 -7.35 1.01
C GLU A 200 -9.79 -8.69 0.62
N LYS A 201 -10.94 -9.03 1.22
CA LYS A 201 -11.71 -10.23 0.84
C LYS A 201 -12.30 -10.11 -0.57
N ILE A 202 -12.80 -8.92 -0.94
CA ILE A 202 -13.31 -8.64 -2.28
C ILE A 202 -12.15 -8.70 -3.30
N CYS A 203 -11.01 -8.09 -2.99
CA CYS A 203 -9.79 -8.15 -3.79
C CYS A 203 -9.39 -9.60 -4.05
N TYR A 204 -9.33 -10.42 -3.00
CA TYR A 204 -8.95 -11.82 -3.14
C TYR A 204 -9.96 -12.65 -3.95
N ASP A 205 -11.26 -12.39 -3.81
CA ASP A 205 -12.30 -13.05 -4.61
C ASP A 205 -12.12 -12.77 -6.11
N LEU A 206 -11.86 -11.50 -6.48
CA LEU A 206 -11.58 -11.12 -7.85
C LEU A 206 -10.25 -11.71 -8.34
N PHE A 207 -9.18 -11.63 -7.53
CA PHE A 207 -7.88 -12.25 -7.83
C PHE A 207 -8.02 -13.74 -8.16
N ARG A 208 -8.75 -14.49 -7.32
CA ARG A 208 -9.00 -15.93 -7.54
C ARG A 208 -9.74 -16.17 -8.86
N TYR A 209 -10.81 -15.41 -9.13
CA TYR A 209 -11.55 -15.51 -10.40
C TYR A 209 -10.66 -15.22 -11.60
N LEU A 210 -9.84 -14.16 -11.55
CA LEU A 210 -8.94 -13.79 -12.63
C LEU A 210 -7.85 -14.86 -12.84
N ASN A 211 -7.26 -15.37 -11.77
CA ASN A 211 -6.28 -16.46 -11.84
C ASN A 211 -6.85 -17.73 -12.50
N GLU A 212 -8.08 -18.10 -12.17
CA GLU A 212 -8.78 -19.23 -12.80
C GLU A 212 -9.10 -18.95 -14.27
N LYS A 213 -9.63 -17.76 -14.58
CA LYS A 213 -10.01 -17.33 -15.93
C LYS A 213 -8.82 -17.30 -16.90
N PHE A 214 -7.70 -16.72 -16.46
CA PHE A 214 -6.50 -16.56 -17.28
C PHE A 214 -5.50 -17.71 -17.12
N LYS A 215 -5.75 -18.63 -16.17
CA LYS A 215 -4.90 -19.80 -15.89
C LYS A 215 -3.44 -19.40 -15.65
N VAL A 216 -3.21 -18.37 -14.86
CA VAL A 216 -1.88 -17.77 -14.67
C VAL A 216 -0.84 -18.74 -14.10
N ASP A 217 0.38 -18.65 -14.62
CA ASP A 217 1.57 -19.36 -14.18
C ASP A 217 2.30 -18.59 -13.07
N TYR A 218 2.35 -17.26 -13.15
CA TYR A 218 2.85 -16.37 -12.09
C TYR A 218 1.78 -15.34 -11.75
N ALA A 219 1.52 -15.12 -10.47
CA ALA A 219 0.60 -14.07 -10.05
C ALA A 219 1.03 -13.36 -8.78
N THR A 220 0.79 -12.05 -8.72
CA THR A 220 1.03 -11.22 -7.53
C THR A 220 -0.28 -10.80 -6.90
N PHE A 221 -0.33 -10.73 -5.57
CA PHE A 221 -1.49 -10.28 -4.82
C PHE A 221 -1.05 -9.35 -3.69
N PHE A 222 -1.29 -8.05 -3.88
CA PHE A 222 -0.90 -7.00 -2.95
C PHE A 222 -2.00 -6.60 -1.96
N CYS A 223 -1.63 -6.47 -0.69
CA CYS A 223 -2.51 -5.98 0.39
C CYS A 223 -1.81 -4.89 1.21
N ASN A 224 -2.52 -3.81 1.54
CA ASN A 224 -1.97 -2.68 2.30
C ASN A 224 -2.69 -2.37 3.62
N SER A 225 -3.87 -2.94 3.85
CA SER A 225 -4.72 -2.56 4.99
C SER A 225 -4.03 -2.69 6.36
N THR A 226 -3.23 -3.74 6.56
CA THR A 226 -2.57 -3.98 7.85
C THR A 226 -1.40 -3.02 8.09
N ALA A 227 -0.70 -2.57 7.03
CA ALA A 227 0.31 -1.50 7.14
C ALA A 227 -0.31 -0.22 7.72
N HIS A 228 -1.50 0.16 7.25
CA HIS A 228 -2.26 1.28 7.81
C HIS A 228 -2.57 1.07 9.30
N PHE A 229 -3.02 -0.12 9.69
CA PHE A 229 -3.34 -0.40 11.10
C PHE A 229 -2.09 -0.33 12.01
N GLN A 230 -0.96 -0.86 11.56
CA GLN A 230 0.30 -0.75 12.30
C GLN A 230 0.74 0.70 12.47
N HIS A 231 0.60 1.53 11.43
CA HIS A 231 1.01 2.93 11.52
C HIS A 231 0.25 3.73 12.55
N TYR A 232 -1.06 3.49 12.72
CA TYR A 232 -1.92 4.35 13.55
C TYR A 232 -2.39 3.69 14.84
N TYR A 233 -2.45 2.36 14.90
CA TYR A 233 -3.07 1.63 16.01
C TYR A 233 -2.11 0.79 16.84
N TRP A 234 -0.80 0.81 16.59
CA TRP A 234 0.18 0.09 17.41
C TRP A 234 0.11 0.47 18.89
N ARG A 235 -0.01 1.77 19.19
CA ARG A 235 -0.17 2.30 20.55
C ARG A 235 -1.47 1.87 21.23
N HIS A 236 -2.48 1.47 20.46
CA HIS A 236 -3.74 0.96 21.00
C HIS A 236 -3.63 -0.54 21.31
N PHE A 237 -2.85 -1.25 20.50
CA PHE A 237 -2.58 -2.68 20.62
C PHE A 237 -1.58 -3.01 21.75
N GLU A 238 -0.47 -2.27 21.86
CA GLU A 238 0.58 -2.43 22.89
C GLU A 238 0.81 -1.11 23.65
N PRO A 239 -0.18 -0.61 24.41
CA PRO A 239 -0.09 0.70 25.07
C PRO A 239 1.07 0.83 26.06
N GLU A 240 1.50 -0.28 26.66
CA GLU A 240 2.62 -0.34 27.61
C GLU A 240 3.97 0.06 27.01
N ARG A 241 4.09 0.03 25.67
CA ARG A 241 5.29 0.47 24.96
C ARG A 241 5.35 1.99 24.78
N PHE A 242 4.28 2.73 25.08
CA PHE A 242 4.16 4.16 24.78
C PHE A 242 3.98 4.98 26.07
N ALA A 243 4.71 6.09 26.18
CA ALA A 243 4.61 6.99 27.33
C ALA A 243 3.24 7.68 27.43
N VAL A 244 2.60 7.92 26.28
CA VAL A 244 1.26 8.52 26.21
C VAL A 244 0.26 7.44 25.82
N PRO A 245 -0.61 6.97 26.74
CA PRO A 245 -1.61 5.96 26.41
C PRO A 245 -2.69 6.49 25.46
N PRO A 246 -3.44 5.61 24.76
CA PRO A 246 -4.67 5.99 24.07
C PRO A 246 -5.74 6.46 25.06
N SER A 247 -6.65 7.33 24.60
CA SER A 247 -7.86 7.65 25.36
C SER A 247 -8.72 6.39 25.54
N ALA A 248 -9.63 6.40 26.53
CA ALA A 248 -10.49 5.24 26.77
C ALA A 248 -11.39 4.89 25.57
N GLU A 249 -11.90 5.90 24.86
CA GLU A 249 -12.73 5.75 23.65
C GLU A 249 -11.94 5.17 22.48
N GLU A 250 -10.74 5.68 22.24
CA GLU A 250 -9.83 5.13 21.22
C GLU A 250 -9.43 3.69 21.55
N LYS A 251 -9.20 3.38 22.82
CA LYS A 251 -8.83 2.03 23.26
C LYS A 251 -9.94 1.02 22.96
N ASP A 252 -11.21 1.33 23.25
CA ASP A 252 -12.35 0.46 22.92
C ASP A 252 -12.50 0.24 21.41
N SER A 253 -12.16 1.24 20.61
CA SER A 253 -12.37 1.22 19.16
C SER A 253 -11.25 0.50 18.39
N TYR A 254 -10.00 0.61 18.87
CA TYR A 254 -8.82 0.30 18.07
C TYR A 254 -7.82 -0.71 18.69
N SER A 255 -8.01 -1.18 19.93
CA SER A 255 -7.05 -2.10 20.58
C SER A 255 -6.77 -3.36 19.76
N ASP A 256 -7.78 -3.86 19.06
CA ASP A 256 -7.69 -5.09 18.27
C ASP A 256 -7.34 -4.83 16.82
N ALA A 257 -7.14 -3.58 16.38
CA ALA A 257 -7.04 -3.24 14.96
C ALA A 257 -5.86 -3.92 14.28
N VAL A 258 -4.70 -3.92 14.93
CA VAL A 258 -3.50 -4.62 14.45
C VAL A 258 -3.77 -6.12 14.35
N LEU A 259 -4.17 -6.77 15.44
CA LEU A 259 -4.43 -8.22 15.46
C LEU A 259 -5.53 -8.64 14.47
N LYS A 260 -6.60 -7.85 14.30
CA LYS A 260 -7.65 -8.10 13.31
C LYS A 260 -7.13 -8.01 11.89
N GLY A 261 -6.21 -7.07 11.59
CA GLY A 261 -5.50 -7.02 10.32
C GLY A 261 -4.73 -8.30 10.03
N TYR A 262 -3.90 -8.74 10.99
CA TYR A 262 -3.14 -9.98 10.87
C TYR A 262 -4.03 -11.21 10.68
N ARG A 263 -5.13 -11.34 11.45
CA ARG A 263 -6.10 -12.43 11.29
C ARG A 263 -6.84 -12.39 9.96
N ALA A 264 -7.11 -11.20 9.43
CA ALA A 264 -7.73 -11.06 8.12
C ALA A 264 -6.80 -11.58 7.02
N LEU A 265 -5.51 -11.23 7.08
CA LEU A 265 -4.51 -11.73 6.14
C LEU A 265 -4.23 -13.23 6.35
N ASP A 266 -4.25 -13.73 7.59
CA ASP A 266 -4.14 -15.17 7.88
C ASP A 266 -5.27 -15.95 7.21
N ALA A 267 -6.50 -15.44 7.28
CA ALA A 267 -7.63 -16.06 6.58
C ALA A 267 -7.42 -16.07 5.05
N ILE A 268 -6.81 -15.02 4.48
CA ILE A 268 -6.43 -15.00 3.05
C ILE A 268 -5.35 -16.05 2.77
N VAL A 269 -4.31 -16.18 3.58
CA VAL A 269 -3.31 -17.26 3.46
C VAL A 269 -4.00 -18.63 3.51
N GLY A 270 -4.96 -18.82 4.41
CA GLY A 270 -5.76 -20.05 4.50
C GLY A 270 -6.43 -20.41 3.18
N ARG A 271 -7.03 -19.40 2.52
CA ARG A 271 -7.64 -19.54 1.20
C ARG A 271 -6.62 -19.80 0.10
N VAL A 272 -5.51 -19.07 0.06
CA VAL A 272 -4.43 -19.27 -0.93
C VAL A 272 -3.90 -20.69 -0.87
N LEU A 273 -3.62 -21.18 0.34
CA LEU A 273 -3.12 -22.54 0.54
C LEU A 273 -4.12 -23.61 0.08
N SER A 274 -5.44 -23.31 0.15
CA SER A 274 -6.52 -24.19 -0.32
C SER A 274 -6.75 -24.11 -1.83
N ASP A 275 -6.72 -22.90 -2.40
CA ASP A 275 -6.98 -22.65 -3.82
C ASP A 275 -5.79 -23.06 -4.71
N TYR A 276 -4.57 -23.02 -4.14
CA TYR A 276 -3.31 -23.29 -4.85
C TYR A 276 -2.45 -24.34 -4.11
N PRO A 277 -2.94 -25.58 -3.89
CA PRO A 277 -2.24 -26.57 -3.05
C PRO A 277 -0.92 -27.06 -3.66
N HIS A 278 -0.76 -26.98 -4.98
CA HIS A 278 0.42 -27.47 -5.71
C HIS A 278 1.31 -26.35 -6.28
N SER A 279 1.01 -25.09 -5.95
CA SER A 279 1.81 -23.95 -6.40
C SER A 279 2.93 -23.63 -5.40
N THR A 280 4.03 -23.05 -5.86
CA THR A 280 4.96 -22.36 -4.97
C THR A 280 4.25 -21.11 -4.46
N ILE A 281 4.21 -20.94 -3.13
CA ILE A 281 3.69 -19.71 -2.51
C ILE A 281 4.88 -18.91 -2.05
N LEU A 282 5.08 -17.73 -2.64
CA LEU A 282 6.11 -16.79 -2.24
C LEU A 282 5.44 -15.71 -1.41
N PHE A 283 5.57 -15.75 -0.09
CA PHE A 283 5.11 -14.67 0.77
C PHE A 283 6.27 -13.71 1.00
N CYS A 284 6.08 -12.43 0.71
CA CYS A 284 7.11 -11.44 0.94
C CYS A 284 6.56 -10.10 1.45
N THR A 285 7.38 -9.44 2.27
CA THR A 285 7.25 -8.01 2.56
C THR A 285 8.54 -7.33 2.11
N ALA A 286 8.43 -6.19 1.41
CA ALA A 286 9.60 -5.43 0.96
C ALA A 286 10.34 -4.74 2.12
N LEU A 287 9.59 -4.39 3.16
CA LEU A 287 10.03 -3.83 4.43
C LEU A 287 8.97 -4.21 5.48
N SER A 288 9.13 -3.79 6.73
CA SER A 288 8.10 -3.96 7.75
C SER A 288 7.87 -2.72 8.60
N GLN A 289 7.18 -2.88 9.71
CA GLN A 289 7.03 -1.86 10.73
C GLN A 289 7.45 -2.37 12.11
N LYS A 290 7.83 -1.39 12.95
CA LYS A 290 8.10 -1.54 14.38
C LYS A 290 7.38 -0.43 15.17
N PRO A 291 7.15 -0.62 16.49
CA PRO A 291 6.62 0.44 17.33
C PRO A 291 7.52 1.68 17.28
N TRP A 292 6.89 2.85 17.34
CA TRP A 292 7.55 4.15 17.38
C TRP A 292 7.16 4.90 18.64
N SER A 293 7.68 4.44 19.78
CA SER A 293 7.30 4.87 21.13
C SER A 293 7.57 6.35 21.43
N GLU A 294 8.58 6.94 20.79
CA GLU A 294 9.01 8.33 21.05
C GLU A 294 8.29 9.36 20.18
N THR A 295 7.39 8.93 19.30
CA THR A 295 6.81 9.81 18.29
C THR A 295 5.75 10.73 18.87
N LYS A 296 5.68 11.94 18.31
CA LYS A 296 4.53 12.85 18.41
C LYS A 296 3.86 13.06 17.05
N LYS A 297 4.30 12.29 16.04
CA LYS A 297 3.99 12.54 14.63
C LYS A 297 2.50 12.40 14.37
N CYS A 298 1.86 13.53 14.13
CA CYS A 298 0.50 13.67 13.64
C CYS A 298 0.60 14.22 12.22
N LEU A 299 -0.24 13.72 11.31
CA LEU A 299 -0.22 14.20 9.93
C LEU A 299 -1.45 15.05 9.67
N PHE A 300 -1.32 16.05 8.81
CA PHE A 300 -2.39 17.01 8.54
C PHE A 300 -2.68 17.11 7.06
N ARG A 301 -3.97 17.16 6.71
CA ARG A 301 -4.44 17.42 5.34
C ARG A 301 -5.19 18.74 5.30
N ILE A 302 -5.15 19.37 4.13
CA ILE A 302 -5.92 20.57 3.83
C ILE A 302 -7.41 20.23 3.91
N ARG A 303 -8.18 21.07 4.62
CA ARG A 303 -9.61 20.86 4.91
C ARG A 303 -10.51 21.22 3.74
N ASP A 304 -10.34 22.43 3.18
CA ASP A 304 -10.96 22.85 1.92
C ASP A 304 -9.88 23.46 1.03
N MET A 305 -9.68 22.82 -0.13
CA MET A 305 -8.61 23.19 -1.05
C MET A 305 -8.82 24.58 -1.67
N ARG A 306 -10.08 24.96 -1.93
CA ARG A 306 -10.38 26.26 -2.55
C ARG A 306 -10.16 27.39 -1.55
N GLU A 307 -10.61 27.19 -0.31
CA GLU A 307 -10.39 28.16 0.75
C GLU A 307 -8.91 28.28 1.11
N PHE A 308 -8.18 27.16 1.16
CA PHE A 308 -6.76 27.14 1.45
C PHE A 308 -5.95 27.91 0.40
N LEU A 309 -6.16 27.63 -0.89
CA LEU A 309 -5.45 28.32 -1.97
C LEU A 309 -5.79 29.82 -2.03
N SER A 310 -7.06 30.16 -1.76
CA SER A 310 -7.48 31.56 -1.66
C SER A 310 -6.81 32.27 -0.49
N PHE A 311 -6.70 31.62 0.68
CA PHE A 311 -6.02 32.17 1.85
C PHE A 311 -4.51 32.34 1.61
N ALA A 312 -3.89 31.38 0.92
CA ALA A 312 -2.48 31.44 0.54
C ALA A 312 -2.15 32.58 -0.43
N GLY A 313 -3.15 33.10 -1.15
CA GLY A 313 -2.94 34.12 -2.18
C GLY A 313 -2.57 33.53 -3.55
N VAL A 314 -2.94 32.28 -3.82
CA VAL A 314 -2.73 31.66 -5.13
C VAL A 314 -3.78 32.19 -6.11
N GLU A 315 -3.35 33.04 -7.04
CA GLU A 315 -4.25 33.71 -8.01
C GLU A 315 -4.81 32.75 -9.06
N LYS A 316 -3.94 31.89 -9.62
CA LYS A 316 -4.31 30.90 -10.64
C LYS A 316 -4.54 29.57 -9.96
N LYS A 317 -5.79 29.10 -9.99
CA LYS A 317 -6.14 27.82 -9.37
C LYS A 317 -5.56 26.66 -10.17
N PRO A 318 -5.12 25.58 -9.51
CA PRO A 318 -4.69 24.39 -10.20
C PRO A 318 -5.84 23.80 -11.01
N LEU A 319 -5.52 23.27 -12.19
CA LEU A 319 -6.45 22.53 -13.04
C LEU A 319 -6.92 21.26 -12.33
N ARG A 320 -6.03 20.65 -11.54
CA ARG A 320 -6.28 19.42 -10.81
C ARG A 320 -5.48 19.39 -9.52
N VAL A 321 -6.09 18.84 -8.48
CA VAL A 321 -5.45 18.58 -7.19
C VAL A 321 -5.55 17.09 -6.92
N ARG A 322 -4.42 16.47 -6.63
CA ARG A 322 -4.30 15.02 -6.57
C ARG A 322 -3.78 14.63 -5.19
N PRO A 323 -4.63 14.07 -4.31
CA PRO A 323 -4.17 13.57 -3.03
C PRO A 323 -3.25 12.37 -3.23
N VAL A 324 -2.14 12.35 -2.49
CA VAL A 324 -1.18 11.23 -2.47
C VAL A 324 -1.37 10.49 -1.13
N MET A 325 -0.42 9.63 -0.75
CA MET A 325 -0.41 9.01 0.58
C MET A 325 -0.15 10.07 1.67
N ALA A 326 -0.71 9.86 2.86
CA ALA A 326 -0.39 10.68 4.04
C ALA A 326 -0.75 12.17 3.84
N GLN A 327 0.15 13.11 4.14
CA GLN A 327 -0.07 14.57 4.10
C GLN A 327 0.17 15.22 2.73
N GLN A 328 0.50 14.44 1.70
CA GLN A 328 1.03 14.92 0.43
C GLN A 328 -0.04 15.14 -0.65
N PHE A 329 0.22 16.09 -1.54
CA PHE A 329 -0.61 16.46 -2.68
C PHE A 329 0.24 16.85 -3.89
N TYR A 330 -0.32 16.64 -5.07
CA TYR A 330 0.08 17.33 -6.28
C TYR A 330 -0.92 18.42 -6.66
N PHE A 331 -0.41 19.57 -7.09
CA PHE A 331 -1.18 20.63 -7.73
C PHE A 331 -0.70 20.78 -9.17
N ASP A 332 -1.56 20.46 -10.14
CA ASP A 332 -1.24 20.61 -11.56
C ASP A 332 -1.79 21.93 -12.08
N PHE A 333 -0.94 22.77 -12.66
CA PHE A 333 -1.29 24.06 -13.23
C PHE A 333 -1.27 24.01 -14.75
N GLU A 334 -1.80 25.06 -15.38
CA GLU A 334 -1.81 25.21 -16.83
C GLU A 334 -0.39 25.46 -17.37
N THR A 335 0.40 26.28 -16.68
CA THR A 335 1.76 26.65 -17.10
C THR A 335 2.77 26.55 -15.96
N ASP A 336 4.05 26.41 -16.32
CA ASP A 336 5.17 26.44 -15.38
C ASP A 336 5.23 27.75 -14.58
N SER A 337 4.85 28.88 -15.22
CA SER A 337 4.79 30.19 -14.56
C SER A 337 3.72 30.25 -13.47
N ASP A 338 2.56 29.64 -13.71
CA ASP A 338 1.47 29.59 -12.72
C ASP A 338 1.87 28.71 -11.53
N ALA A 339 2.52 27.57 -11.79
CA ALA A 339 3.05 26.71 -10.74
C ALA A 339 4.11 27.43 -9.89
N ALA A 340 5.04 28.15 -10.53
CA ALA A 340 6.06 28.92 -9.82
C ALA A 340 5.46 30.05 -8.97
N ALA A 341 4.47 30.78 -9.49
CA ALA A 341 3.76 31.82 -8.74
C ALA A 341 3.00 31.24 -7.54
N ALA A 342 2.31 30.11 -7.73
CA ALA A 342 1.63 29.41 -6.66
C ALA A 342 2.60 28.93 -5.57
N LYS A 343 3.78 28.43 -5.97
CA LYS A 343 4.82 28.02 -5.01
C LYS A 343 5.25 29.17 -4.11
N ILE A 344 5.49 30.35 -4.67
CA ILE A 344 5.88 31.54 -3.90
C ILE A 344 4.84 31.87 -2.84
N ALA A 345 3.55 31.85 -3.21
CA ALA A 345 2.45 32.10 -2.28
C ALA A 345 2.35 31.04 -1.17
N LEU A 346 2.54 29.76 -1.53
CA LEU A 346 2.48 28.63 -0.59
C LEU A 346 3.68 28.58 0.36
N ASP A 347 4.90 28.83 -0.14
CA ASP A 347 6.13 28.89 0.67
C ASP A 347 6.09 30.06 1.67
N ALA A 348 5.32 31.11 1.39
CA ALA A 348 5.15 32.25 2.29
C ALA A 348 4.22 31.97 3.48
N LEU A 349 3.51 30.83 3.49
CA LEU A 349 2.71 30.42 4.63
C LEU A 349 3.61 30.04 5.81
N THR A 350 3.40 30.67 6.96
CA THR A 350 4.19 30.41 8.16
C THR A 350 3.33 30.14 9.39
N VAL A 351 3.85 29.33 10.30
CA VAL A 351 3.35 29.14 11.66
C VAL A 351 4.50 29.44 12.61
N GLU A 352 4.35 30.46 13.46
CA GLU A 352 5.38 30.87 14.42
C GLU A 352 6.75 31.17 13.77
N GLY A 353 6.74 31.62 12.50
CA GLY A 353 7.95 31.95 11.74
C GLY A 353 8.59 30.77 10.98
N ALA A 354 8.10 29.54 11.17
CA ALA A 354 8.50 28.36 10.39
C ALA A 354 7.54 28.12 9.22
N PRO A 355 7.98 27.49 8.11
CA PRO A 355 7.11 27.16 6.98
C PRO A 355 5.92 26.26 7.38
N ALA A 356 4.72 26.62 6.95
CA ALA A 356 3.51 25.81 7.20
C ALA A 356 3.42 24.58 6.29
N CYS A 357 4.00 24.69 5.10
CA CYS A 357 4.02 23.66 4.08
C CYS A 357 5.41 23.60 3.42
N TRP A 358 5.68 22.50 2.72
CA TRP A 358 6.81 22.35 1.83
C TRP A 358 6.27 21.97 0.45
N PHE A 359 6.83 22.56 -0.61
CA PHE A 359 6.49 22.25 -1.99
C PHE A 359 7.74 22.22 -2.87
N ASN A 360 7.81 21.24 -3.76
CA ASN A 360 8.80 21.12 -4.83
C ASN A 360 8.14 21.47 -6.17
N LEU A 361 8.85 22.19 -7.03
CA LEU A 361 8.38 22.55 -8.37
C LEU A 361 8.82 21.47 -9.37
N GLU A 362 7.87 20.94 -10.13
CA GLU A 362 8.06 19.89 -11.13
C GLU A 362 7.38 20.30 -12.44
N GLY A 363 8.05 21.21 -13.19
CA GLY A 363 7.49 21.83 -14.38
C GLY A 363 6.20 22.59 -14.05
N LYS A 364 5.07 22.15 -14.63
CA LYS A 364 3.73 22.71 -14.38
C LYS A 364 3.06 22.20 -13.10
N SER A 365 3.75 21.44 -12.25
CA SER A 365 3.16 20.83 -11.06
C SER A 365 3.91 21.21 -9.79
N LEU A 366 3.19 21.21 -8.65
CA LEU A 366 3.80 21.29 -7.32
C LEU A 366 3.53 20.00 -6.56
N PHE A 367 4.57 19.38 -6.01
CA PHE A 367 4.46 18.26 -5.08
C PHE A 367 4.79 18.72 -3.67
N GLY A 368 3.92 18.49 -2.70
CA GLY A 368 4.16 18.97 -1.35
C GLY A 368 3.13 18.56 -0.32
N GLY A 369 3.28 19.08 0.90
CA GLY A 369 2.39 18.76 2.02
C GLY A 369 2.56 19.70 3.20
N CYS A 370 1.82 19.43 4.27
CA CYS A 370 1.96 20.16 5.53
C CYS A 370 3.32 19.82 6.18
N SER A 371 3.99 20.85 6.70
CA SER A 371 5.27 20.70 7.42
C SER A 371 5.11 20.43 8.91
N LEU A 372 3.93 20.69 9.47
CA LEU A 372 3.65 20.52 10.88
C LEU A 372 3.32 19.06 11.16
N GLU A 373 3.87 18.53 12.25
CA GLU A 373 3.79 17.10 12.57
C GLU A 373 3.37 16.82 14.01
N ASP A 374 2.80 17.77 14.74
CA ASP A 374 2.38 17.59 16.13
C ASP A 374 0.92 18.01 16.37
N ALA A 375 0.24 17.37 17.32
CA ALA A 375 -1.17 17.67 17.61
C ALA A 375 -1.40 19.11 18.14
N GLU A 376 -0.40 19.71 18.81
CA GLU A 376 -0.46 21.07 19.35
C GLU A 376 -0.62 22.12 18.23
N SER A 377 -0.19 21.78 17.02
CA SER A 377 -0.33 22.58 15.81
C SER A 377 -1.77 22.99 15.50
N LEU A 378 -2.78 22.22 15.92
CA LEU A 378 -4.20 22.56 15.73
C LEU A 378 -4.60 23.87 16.42
N GLY A 379 -3.94 24.24 17.52
CA GLY A 379 -4.18 25.49 18.25
C GLY A 379 -3.39 26.69 17.72
N LYS A 380 -2.53 26.51 16.71
CA LYS A 380 -1.66 27.56 16.19
C LYS A 380 -2.35 28.37 15.08
N LYS A 381 -1.75 29.52 14.72
CA LYS A 381 -2.22 30.37 13.63
C LYS A 381 -1.28 30.28 12.43
N VAL A 382 -1.84 30.12 11.25
CA VAL A 382 -1.13 30.25 9.97
C VAL A 382 -1.19 31.69 9.53
N LYS A 383 -0.05 32.25 9.13
CA LYS A 383 0.10 33.62 8.59
C LYS A 383 0.47 33.54 7.11
N ASN A 384 -0.19 34.32 6.26
CA ASN A 384 0.16 34.45 4.85
C ASN A 384 1.07 35.66 4.57
N VAL A 385 1.48 35.83 3.31
CA VAL A 385 2.39 36.92 2.87
C VAL A 385 1.86 38.33 3.16
N SER A 386 0.54 38.53 3.14
CA SER A 386 -0.11 39.81 3.44
C SER A 386 -0.27 40.08 4.94
N GLY A 387 0.17 39.14 5.79
CA GLY A 387 0.06 39.23 7.24
C GLY A 387 -1.30 38.83 7.82
N VAL A 388 -2.23 38.36 6.97
CA VAL A 388 -3.52 37.82 7.42
C VAL A 388 -3.27 36.49 8.13
N THR A 389 -3.99 36.25 9.23
CA THR A 389 -3.89 35.01 10.00
C THR A 389 -5.20 34.24 9.99
N ARG A 390 -5.10 32.91 10.06
CA ARG A 390 -6.22 31.97 10.27
C ARG A 390 -5.80 30.88 11.24
N ASP A 391 -6.76 30.28 11.93
CA ASP A 391 -6.46 29.15 12.80
C ASP A 391 -6.05 27.94 11.94
N PHE A 392 -5.02 27.22 12.37
CA PHE A 392 -4.51 26.06 11.64
C PHE A 392 -5.60 24.99 11.49
N GLY A 393 -6.41 24.78 12.53
CA GLY A 393 -7.55 23.87 12.49
C GLY A 393 -8.65 24.23 11.48
N ASP A 394 -8.74 25.48 11.04
CA ASP A 394 -9.67 25.89 9.99
C ASP A 394 -9.16 25.50 8.60
N LEU A 395 -7.85 25.52 8.41
CA LEU A 395 -7.19 25.23 7.14
C LEU A 395 -6.83 23.75 6.98
N PHE A 396 -6.51 23.09 8.08
CA PHE A 396 -6.05 21.71 8.13
C PHE A 396 -6.88 20.88 9.11
N TYR A 397 -6.89 19.57 8.89
CA TYR A 397 -7.40 18.60 9.84
C TYR A 397 -6.39 17.46 10.02
N GLN A 398 -6.36 16.90 11.23
CA GLN A 398 -5.51 15.76 11.52
C GLN A 398 -6.02 14.52 10.79
N ILE A 399 -5.13 13.86 10.06
CA ILE A 399 -5.38 12.59 9.40
C ILE A 399 -5.18 11.50 10.46
N HIS A 400 -6.27 10.86 10.87
CA HIS A 400 -6.26 9.81 11.90
C HIS A 400 -5.66 10.29 13.24
N GLY A 401 -5.22 9.35 14.08
CA GLY A 401 -4.51 9.62 15.32
C GLY A 401 -3.00 9.82 15.12
N MET A 402 -2.30 10.01 16.23
CA MET A 402 -0.84 10.02 16.26
C MET A 402 -0.29 8.70 15.69
N ARG A 403 0.71 8.78 14.81
CA ARG A 403 1.41 7.57 14.33
C ARG A 403 2.02 6.84 15.51
N SER A 404 2.08 5.53 15.44
CA SER A 404 2.64 4.66 16.48
C SER A 404 3.43 3.49 15.91
N GLY A 405 3.39 3.27 14.59
CA GLY A 405 4.32 2.40 13.86
C GLY A 405 5.17 3.21 12.88
N ARG A 406 6.44 2.83 12.74
CA ARG A 406 7.38 3.35 11.72
C ARG A 406 7.99 2.21 10.92
N HIS A 407 8.50 2.52 9.75
CA HIS A 407 9.15 1.53 8.90
C HIS A 407 10.38 0.89 9.57
N ASP A 408 10.57 -0.38 9.28
CA ASP A 408 11.73 -1.19 9.63
C ASP A 408 12.29 -1.84 8.36
N PRO A 409 13.61 -1.77 8.10
CA PRO A 409 14.20 -2.33 6.88
C PRO A 409 14.11 -3.85 6.80
N LEU A 410 13.90 -4.54 7.93
CA LEU A 410 13.73 -5.99 7.96
C LEU A 410 12.30 -6.36 7.58
N GLY A 411 12.13 -7.26 6.62
CA GLY A 411 10.85 -7.86 6.24
C GLY A 411 10.86 -9.38 6.35
N ALA A 412 9.84 -10.02 5.79
CA ALA A 412 9.75 -11.48 5.70
C ALA A 412 9.80 -11.95 4.26
N LEU A 413 10.45 -13.09 4.00
CA LEU A 413 10.42 -13.79 2.71
C LEU A 413 10.31 -15.29 2.95
N TRP A 414 9.17 -15.89 2.63
CA TRP A 414 8.91 -17.32 2.78
C TRP A 414 8.58 -17.95 1.43
N ILE A 415 9.24 -19.05 1.09
CA ILE A 415 9.04 -19.76 -0.17
C ILE A 415 8.56 -21.17 0.14
N ARG A 416 7.28 -21.45 -0.11
CA ARG A 416 6.66 -22.74 0.20
C ARG A 416 7.10 -23.82 -0.77
N ARG A 417 7.87 -24.80 -0.28
CA ARG A 417 8.33 -25.98 -1.03
C ARG A 417 7.91 -27.32 -0.40
N GLY A 418 7.15 -27.27 0.69
CA GLY A 418 6.64 -28.45 1.40
C GLY A 418 7.51 -28.92 2.57
N THR A 419 8.67 -28.30 2.79
CA THR A 419 9.55 -28.56 3.93
C THR A 419 9.88 -27.26 4.66
N HIS A 420 9.98 -27.29 5.99
CA HIS A 420 10.45 -26.16 6.77
C HIS A 420 11.99 -26.09 6.79
N ARG A 421 12.54 -24.93 6.44
CA ARG A 421 13.96 -24.60 6.62
C ARG A 421 14.10 -23.15 7.03
N LEU A 422 14.73 -22.89 8.17
CA LEU A 422 15.01 -21.54 8.62
C LEU A 422 16.40 -21.11 8.16
N HIS A 423 16.48 -19.95 7.53
CA HIS A 423 17.71 -19.32 7.07
C HIS A 423 17.95 -18.05 7.90
N LEU A 424 19.11 -17.97 8.57
CA LEU A 424 19.39 -16.90 9.52
C LEU A 424 19.90 -15.61 8.86
N GLU A 425 20.46 -15.72 7.66
CA GLU A 425 20.96 -14.56 6.92
C GLU A 425 19.80 -13.85 6.21
N ALA A 426 19.74 -12.53 6.38
CA ALA A 426 18.77 -11.70 5.68
C ALA A 426 19.07 -11.65 4.17
N VAL A 427 18.02 -11.58 3.37
CA VAL A 427 18.08 -11.60 1.91
C VAL A 427 17.82 -10.19 1.37
N PRO A 428 18.76 -9.60 0.61
CA PRO A 428 18.51 -8.33 -0.08
C PRO A 428 17.33 -8.47 -1.06
N LEU A 429 16.47 -7.45 -1.12
CA LEU A 429 15.29 -7.44 -2.01
C LEU A 429 15.65 -7.68 -3.49
N THR A 430 16.84 -7.24 -3.92
CA THR A 430 17.35 -7.42 -5.30
C THR A 430 17.48 -8.87 -5.73
N ARG A 431 17.48 -9.83 -4.78
CA ARG A 431 17.55 -11.27 -5.08
C ARG A 431 16.20 -11.91 -5.39
N ILE A 432 15.08 -11.23 -5.10
CA ILE A 432 13.73 -11.83 -5.23
C ILE A 432 13.36 -12.05 -6.71
N ALA A 433 13.43 -11.01 -7.56
CA ALA A 433 13.15 -11.15 -8.99
C ALA A 433 14.04 -12.19 -9.70
N PRO A 434 15.38 -12.21 -9.51
CA PRO A 434 16.23 -13.29 -10.02
C PRO A 434 15.82 -14.69 -9.56
N THR A 435 15.40 -14.84 -8.29
CA THR A 435 14.94 -16.12 -7.75
C THR A 435 13.66 -16.59 -8.45
N ILE A 436 12.70 -15.69 -8.68
CA ILE A 436 11.47 -16.00 -9.40
C ILE A 436 11.79 -16.43 -10.85
N LEU A 437 12.68 -15.72 -11.55
CA LEU A 437 13.09 -16.10 -12.91
C LEU A 437 13.71 -17.52 -12.93
N ALA A 438 14.56 -17.82 -11.96
CA ALA A 438 15.23 -19.12 -11.85
C ALA A 438 14.24 -20.27 -11.63
N GLU A 439 13.16 -20.07 -10.85
CA GLU A 439 12.10 -21.07 -10.66
C GLU A 439 11.36 -21.42 -11.97
N PHE A 440 11.33 -20.50 -12.94
CA PHE A 440 10.82 -20.74 -14.30
C PHE A 440 11.90 -21.17 -15.30
N SER A 441 13.11 -21.50 -14.82
CA SER A 441 14.27 -21.84 -15.66
C SER A 441 14.65 -20.73 -16.66
N LEU A 442 14.39 -19.48 -16.30
CA LEU A 442 14.81 -18.31 -17.09
C LEU A 442 16.11 -17.73 -16.52
N PRO A 443 17.00 -17.21 -17.37
CA PRO A 443 18.23 -16.58 -16.91
C PRO A 443 17.91 -15.29 -16.15
N ARG A 444 18.81 -14.93 -15.22
CA ARG A 444 18.83 -13.56 -14.67
C ARG A 444 19.00 -12.56 -15.81
N VAL A 445 18.25 -11.46 -15.75
CA VAL A 445 18.34 -10.37 -16.72
C VAL A 445 19.54 -9.48 -16.41
N GLU A 446 20.23 -9.02 -17.47
CA GLU A 446 21.32 -8.05 -17.35
C GLU A 446 20.86 -6.79 -16.61
N GLY A 447 21.69 -6.32 -15.66
CA GLY A 447 21.38 -5.20 -14.77
C GLY A 447 20.81 -5.59 -13.41
N MET A 448 20.26 -6.80 -13.24
CA MET A 448 19.88 -7.28 -11.90
C MET A 448 21.13 -7.54 -11.06
N SER A 449 21.24 -6.87 -9.91
CA SER A 449 22.43 -6.93 -9.05
C SER A 449 22.45 -8.13 -8.10
N GLY A 450 21.29 -8.73 -7.81
CA GLY A 450 21.18 -9.93 -6.97
C GLY A 450 21.39 -11.24 -7.74
N GLU A 451 22.01 -12.23 -7.09
CA GLU A 451 21.98 -13.63 -7.56
C GLU A 451 20.70 -14.34 -7.07
N PRO A 452 20.14 -15.31 -7.81
CA PRO A 452 19.05 -16.15 -7.31
C PRO A 452 19.39 -16.81 -5.97
N LEU A 453 18.39 -17.05 -5.13
CA LEU A 453 18.54 -17.83 -3.91
C LEU A 453 18.85 -19.29 -4.24
N SER A 454 19.70 -19.92 -3.42
CA SER A 454 19.95 -21.37 -3.48
C SER A 454 18.92 -22.08 -2.60
N LEU A 455 17.86 -22.61 -3.22
CA LEU A 455 16.68 -23.19 -2.56
C LEU A 455 16.68 -24.73 -2.53
#